data_AF-A0A7X9PFP2-F1
#
_entry.id   AF-A0A7X9PFP2-F1
#
_cell.length_a   1.000
_cell.length_b   1.000
_cell.length_c   1.000
_cell.angle_alpha   90.00
_cell.angle_beta   90.00
_cell.angle_gamma   90.00
#
_symmetry.space_group_name_H-M   'P 1'
#
loop_
_entity.id
_entity.type
_entity.pdbx_description
1 polymer ?
#
loop_
_entity_poly.entity_id
_entity_poly.type
_entity_poly.pdbx_seq_one_letter_code
_entity_poly.pdbx_strand_id
1 'polypeptide(L)'
;MMQKQVCKIFFLAMFLSFFCFAKDSLAADHFVSPTGGGTEYSQSNPGNFKSALAHVTAGDTILLMDGTYQDTSITAYSYSAWISPFSPTNSGTDLEPITIKSINRLGAIIIPPDIYHTTGNPKLAAIGIKGKNYIVIDGLRVRGMIGIYGQEGGGDYNVVKNCEVTVGAIQSTDTSLNYGIVVTAGATHNLVQNNYVHDIVDSGNHGHNAGGIMLLNPAGGPATTHNIIEYNTVDSGNVLGTVFGIKGGYNINDNIWRYNFGKNAYGTAFIQMGSTGGSTWDNFRNIAHNNIIANTPYFMEAYHSGSDWQMYNNTFYNSTSSLNGESVEFLHMADNAENVPFGQRPCKNQVVYNNLAVMGSRGYYQYYNTANWWNESFAYSDYNQFYNYSSWCRNYATNHSLASWRTLTSASGFDAHSVTSNPGFLNASGNFSASSDFKRSTYPTDGRGGSYPSVIGAYV
;
A
#
# COMPACT_ATOMS: atom_id res chain seq x y z
N MET A 1 54.90 48.83 2.62
CA MET A 1 54.24 48.35 3.86
C MET A 1 52.71 48.20 3.74
N MET A 2 52.12 48.35 2.54
CA MET A 2 50.66 48.41 2.33
C MET A 2 50.04 47.10 1.81
N GLN A 3 50.85 46.11 1.41
CA GLN A 3 50.38 44.90 0.73
C GLN A 3 50.00 43.74 1.68
N LYS A 4 50.43 43.78 2.95
CA LYS A 4 50.10 42.73 3.95
C LYS A 4 48.76 42.92 4.67
N GLN A 5 48.15 44.11 4.61
CA GLN A 5 46.84 44.36 5.24
C GLN A 5 45.65 43.96 4.34
N VAL A 6 45.81 44.03 3.02
CA VAL A 6 44.74 43.71 2.06
C VAL A 6 44.36 42.21 2.07
N CYS A 7 45.32 41.30 2.25
CA CYS A 7 45.04 39.86 2.35
C CYS A 7 44.27 39.46 3.61
N LYS A 8 44.40 40.19 4.73
CA LYS A 8 43.68 39.86 5.97
C LYS A 8 42.20 40.24 5.92
N ILE A 9 41.87 41.32 5.21
CA ILE A 9 40.48 41.79 5.05
C ILE A 9 39.71 40.86 4.10
N PHE A 10 40.35 40.37 3.03
CA PHE A 10 39.74 39.41 2.10
C PHE A 10 39.45 38.05 2.74
N PHE A 11 40.36 37.54 3.57
CA PHE A 11 40.14 36.26 4.27
C PHE A 11 39.01 36.34 5.30
N LEU A 12 38.89 37.46 6.02
CA LEU A 12 37.82 37.69 6.99
C LEU A 12 36.45 37.84 6.30
N ALA A 13 36.39 38.51 5.15
CA ALA A 13 35.17 38.64 4.36
C ALA A 13 34.72 37.29 3.76
N MET A 14 35.65 36.45 3.31
CA MET A 14 35.35 35.08 2.86
C MET A 14 34.85 34.19 4.02
N PHE A 15 35.46 34.29 5.20
CA PHE A 15 35.04 33.52 6.38
C PHE A 15 33.66 33.97 6.87
N LEU A 16 33.38 35.28 6.95
CA LEU A 16 32.04 35.77 7.28
C LEU A 16 30.99 35.40 6.21
N SER A 17 31.34 35.42 4.92
CA SER A 17 30.42 34.96 3.89
C SER A 17 30.09 33.46 4.02
N PHE A 18 31.06 32.63 4.40
CA PHE A 18 30.83 31.19 4.63
C PHE A 18 29.87 30.93 5.81
N PHE A 19 29.92 31.75 6.86
CA PHE A 19 28.99 31.63 8.00
C PHE A 19 27.64 32.34 7.79
N CYS A 20 27.54 33.30 6.85
CA CYS A 20 26.26 33.95 6.52
C CYS A 20 25.36 33.10 5.59
N PHE A 21 25.89 32.04 4.97
CA PHE A 21 25.10 31.14 4.12
C PHE A 21 24.66 29.84 4.82
N ALA A 22 25.13 29.57 6.05
CA ALA A 22 24.56 28.55 6.91
C ALA A 22 23.42 29.15 7.74
N LYS A 23 22.34 29.56 7.07
CA LYS A 23 21.07 29.77 7.78
C LYS A 23 20.44 28.39 7.91
N ASP A 24 20.98 27.58 8.80
CA ASP A 24 20.24 26.42 9.31
C ASP A 24 18.95 27.00 9.87
N SER A 25 17.84 26.77 9.16
CA SER A 25 16.52 27.03 9.68
C SER A 25 16.42 26.17 10.93
N LEU A 26 16.46 26.78 12.11
CA LEU A 26 16.30 26.03 13.35
C LEU A 26 14.91 25.39 13.29
N ALA A 27 14.88 24.07 13.10
CA ALA A 27 13.67 23.26 13.20
C ALA A 27 12.86 23.69 14.43
N ALA A 28 11.63 24.12 14.20
CA ALA A 28 10.74 24.59 15.26
C ALA A 28 9.62 23.59 15.54
N ASP A 29 9.26 23.48 16.81
CA ASP A 29 8.07 22.76 17.26
C ASP A 29 6.88 23.72 17.31
N HIS A 30 5.83 23.42 16.55
CA HIS A 30 4.59 24.18 16.48
C HIS A 30 3.47 23.44 17.20
N PHE A 31 3.15 23.87 18.42
CA PHE A 31 2.05 23.30 19.20
C PHE A 31 0.70 23.78 18.68
N VAL A 32 -0.20 22.83 18.47
CA VAL A 32 -1.52 23.05 17.88
C VAL A 32 -2.57 22.31 18.69
N SER A 33 -3.75 22.92 18.86
CA SER A 33 -4.90 22.31 19.54
C SER A 33 -6.18 22.47 18.72
N PRO A 34 -7.24 21.68 18.99
CA PRO A 34 -8.50 21.75 18.22
C PRO A 34 -9.16 23.14 18.25
N THR A 35 -8.97 23.88 19.34
CA THR A 35 -9.52 25.23 19.56
C THR A 35 -8.43 26.30 19.57
N GLY A 36 -7.20 25.94 19.17
CA GLY A 36 -6.04 26.83 19.18
C GLY A 36 -6.23 28.01 18.23
N GLY A 37 -5.85 29.19 18.70
CA GLY A 37 -5.85 30.45 17.94
C GLY A 37 -4.62 31.29 18.21
N GLY A 38 -3.65 30.75 18.96
CA GLY A 38 -2.39 31.41 19.28
C GLY A 38 -1.49 31.55 18.06
N THR A 39 -0.71 32.62 18.02
CA THR A 39 0.29 32.87 16.96
C THR A 39 1.71 32.51 17.38
N GLU A 40 1.91 32.18 18.66
CA GLU A 40 3.22 31.77 19.20
C GLU A 40 3.49 30.28 19.02
N TYR A 41 2.45 29.48 18.74
CA TYR A 41 2.53 28.02 18.59
C TYR A 41 3.28 27.31 19.73
N SER A 42 3.08 27.77 20.98
CA SER A 42 3.64 27.18 22.19
C SER A 42 2.60 26.30 22.91
N GLN A 43 3.01 25.43 23.83
CA GLN A 43 2.06 24.61 24.60
C GLN A 43 1.01 25.43 25.35
N SER A 44 1.40 26.59 25.90
CA SER A 44 0.50 27.50 26.63
C SER A 44 -0.32 28.42 25.72
N ASN A 45 0.07 28.54 24.44
CA ASN A 45 -0.59 29.38 23.45
C ASN A 45 -0.62 28.66 22.09
N PRO A 46 -1.34 27.53 21.99
CA PRO A 46 -1.32 26.68 20.80
C PRO A 46 -2.05 27.35 19.64
N GLY A 47 -1.53 27.14 18.44
CA GLY A 47 -2.13 27.65 17.21
C GLY A 47 -3.19 26.72 16.62
N ASN A 48 -3.76 27.17 15.51
CA ASN A 48 -4.69 26.37 14.71
C ASN A 48 -3.92 25.46 13.74
N PHE A 49 -4.42 24.24 13.50
CA PHE A 49 -3.75 23.27 12.63
C PHE A 49 -3.61 23.74 11.19
N LYS A 50 -4.68 24.31 10.61
CA LYS A 50 -4.64 24.80 9.23
C LYS A 50 -3.64 25.93 9.07
N SER A 51 -3.60 26.84 10.03
CA SER A 51 -2.64 27.94 10.04
C SER A 51 -1.20 27.44 10.17
N ALA A 52 -0.93 26.46 11.05
CA ALA A 52 0.39 25.86 11.19
C ALA A 52 0.89 25.26 9.86
N LEU A 53 0.05 24.50 9.16
CA LEU A 53 0.36 23.89 7.85
C LEU A 53 0.72 24.90 6.75
N ALA A 54 0.27 26.16 6.89
CA ALA A 54 0.63 27.25 5.99
C ALA A 54 1.94 27.94 6.37
N HIS A 55 2.39 27.82 7.63
CA HIS A 55 3.56 28.51 8.17
C HIS A 55 4.82 27.65 8.22
N VAL A 56 4.68 26.33 8.44
CA VAL A 56 5.83 25.43 8.62
C VAL A 56 6.74 25.39 7.39
N THR A 57 8.04 25.29 7.66
CA THR A 57 9.11 25.16 6.68
C THR A 57 9.90 23.86 6.92
N ALA A 58 10.81 23.52 5.99
CA ALA A 58 11.63 22.32 6.12
C ALA A 58 12.29 22.21 7.51
N GLY A 59 12.21 21.02 8.11
CA GLY A 59 12.70 20.71 9.46
C GLY A 59 11.68 20.90 10.57
N ASP A 60 10.62 21.69 10.36
CA ASP A 60 9.62 21.96 11.40
C ASP A 60 8.78 20.73 11.76
N THR A 61 8.34 20.68 13.01
CA THR A 61 7.39 19.69 13.52
C THR A 61 6.11 20.35 14.01
N ILE A 62 4.95 19.94 13.49
CA ILE A 62 3.63 20.25 14.05
C ILE A 62 3.30 19.20 15.11
N LEU A 63 3.14 19.65 16.35
CA LEU A 63 2.78 18.84 17.51
C LEU A 63 1.29 19.03 17.84
N LEU A 64 0.48 18.05 17.43
CA LEU A 64 -0.95 18.04 17.67
C LEU A 64 -1.26 17.57 19.09
N MET A 65 -1.84 18.45 19.90
CA MET A 65 -2.44 18.11 21.19
C MET A 65 -3.66 17.20 21.00
N ASP A 66 -4.08 16.54 22.07
CA ASP A 66 -5.21 15.61 22.01
C ASP A 66 -6.52 16.31 21.63
N GLY A 67 -7.35 15.59 20.86
CA GLY A 67 -8.67 16.02 20.46
C GLY A 67 -8.92 15.90 18.96
N THR A 68 -10.08 16.39 18.53
CA THR A 68 -10.59 16.19 17.17
C THR A 68 -10.35 17.41 16.30
N TYR A 69 -9.72 17.21 15.14
CA TYR A 69 -9.40 18.24 14.16
C TYR A 69 -10.20 18.03 12.87
N GLN A 70 -10.81 19.10 12.37
CA GLN A 70 -11.57 19.11 11.12
C GLN A 70 -11.18 20.33 10.27
N ASP A 71 -10.89 20.11 8.99
CA ASP A 71 -10.56 21.20 8.06
C ASP A 71 -11.83 21.85 7.52
N THR A 72 -12.38 22.83 8.23
CA THR A 72 -13.62 23.50 7.82
C THR A 72 -13.47 24.44 6.62
N SER A 73 -12.26 24.58 6.05
CA SER A 73 -12.00 25.48 4.92
C SER A 73 -12.40 24.88 3.56
N ILE A 74 -12.62 23.56 3.48
CA ILE A 74 -12.94 22.87 2.23
C ILE A 74 -14.40 22.44 2.25
N THR A 75 -15.20 23.01 1.33
CA THR A 75 -16.64 22.76 1.24
C THR A 75 -17.06 22.11 -0.09
N ALA A 76 -16.15 22.01 -1.06
CA ALA A 76 -16.43 21.50 -2.39
C ALA A 76 -15.91 20.07 -2.61
N TYR A 77 -16.78 19.20 -3.11
CA TYR A 77 -16.46 17.84 -3.55
C TYR A 77 -16.02 17.88 -5.01
N SER A 78 -14.72 17.97 -5.26
CA SER A 78 -14.18 17.92 -6.62
C SER A 78 -13.06 16.90 -6.74
N TYR A 79 -12.88 16.41 -7.97
CA TYR A 79 -11.78 15.51 -8.34
C TYR A 79 -10.39 16.11 -8.05
N SER A 80 -10.25 17.43 -8.01
CA SER A 80 -8.97 18.09 -7.70
C SER A 80 -8.79 18.39 -6.21
N ALA A 81 -9.85 18.35 -5.40
CA ALA A 81 -9.81 18.76 -4.00
C ALA A 81 -9.78 17.60 -3.00
N TRP A 82 -10.08 16.37 -3.43
CA TRP A 82 -10.30 15.22 -2.52
C TRP A 82 -9.13 14.83 -1.60
N ILE A 83 -7.87 15.16 -1.95
CA ILE A 83 -6.67 14.98 -1.10
C ILE A 83 -6.16 16.32 -0.51
N SER A 84 -6.89 17.42 -0.66
CA SER A 84 -6.46 18.74 -0.15
C SER A 84 -6.65 19.00 1.36
N PRO A 85 -7.56 18.32 2.09
CA PRO A 85 -7.73 18.57 3.53
C PRO A 85 -6.42 18.42 4.31
N PHE A 86 -6.14 19.40 5.15
CA PHE A 86 -4.91 19.47 5.96
C PHE A 86 -3.58 19.22 5.20
N SER A 87 -3.53 19.51 3.89
CA SER A 87 -2.27 19.45 3.14
C SER A 87 -1.35 20.62 3.50
N PRO A 88 -0.04 20.38 3.77
CA PRO A 88 0.95 21.43 3.93
C PRO A 88 1.10 22.30 2.69
N THR A 89 1.51 23.56 2.90
CA THR A 89 1.80 24.48 1.79
C THR A 89 3.22 24.29 1.24
N ASN A 90 4.16 23.95 2.13
CA ASN A 90 5.58 23.78 1.82
C ASN A 90 5.98 22.30 1.82
N SER A 91 7.08 21.97 1.13
CA SER A 91 7.76 20.68 1.20
C SER A 91 8.88 20.73 2.24
N GLY A 92 9.24 19.58 2.80
CA GLY A 92 10.51 19.42 3.50
C GLY A 92 11.68 19.17 2.54
N THR A 93 12.80 18.74 3.10
CA THR A 93 13.96 18.20 2.36
C THR A 93 14.31 16.79 2.86
N ASP A 94 15.26 16.13 2.22
CA ASP A 94 15.74 14.80 2.61
C ASP A 94 16.30 14.74 4.03
N LEU A 95 16.99 15.80 4.45
CA LEU A 95 17.57 15.92 5.79
C LEU A 95 16.62 16.63 6.77
N GLU A 96 15.69 17.44 6.27
CA GLU A 96 14.81 18.28 7.08
C GLU A 96 13.34 18.12 6.64
N PRO A 97 12.72 16.95 6.88
CA PRO A 97 11.32 16.73 6.55
C PRO A 97 10.41 17.61 7.42
N ILE A 98 9.23 17.97 6.91
CA ILE A 98 8.18 18.56 7.73
C ILE A 98 7.43 17.41 8.40
N THR A 99 7.36 17.42 9.73
CA THR A 99 6.71 16.36 10.50
C THR A 99 5.38 16.83 11.08
N ILE A 100 4.32 16.05 10.91
CA ILE A 100 3.02 16.22 11.55
C ILE A 100 2.82 15.04 12.47
N LYS A 101 2.76 15.27 13.78
CA LYS A 101 2.63 14.18 14.74
C LYS A 101 1.74 14.53 15.92
N SER A 102 1.13 13.51 16.51
CA SER A 102 0.44 13.68 17.78
C SER A 102 1.44 13.67 18.94
N ILE A 103 1.20 14.52 19.95
CA ILE A 103 2.01 14.54 21.18
C ILE A 103 1.84 13.23 21.94
N ASN A 104 0.59 12.82 22.16
CA ASN A 104 0.26 11.51 22.69
C ASN A 104 -0.14 10.62 21.53
N ARG A 105 0.49 9.45 21.38
CA ARG A 105 0.20 8.53 20.28
C ARG A 105 -1.31 8.28 20.14
N LEU A 106 -1.85 8.54 18.95
CA LEU A 106 -3.28 8.42 18.59
C LEU A 106 -4.23 9.39 19.33
N GLY A 107 -3.70 10.38 20.07
CA GLY A 107 -4.49 11.37 20.81
C GLY A 107 -5.12 12.44 19.91
N ALA A 108 -4.46 12.79 18.80
CA ALA A 108 -5.01 13.64 17.75
C ALA A 108 -5.85 12.82 16.77
N ILE A 109 -7.14 13.17 16.68
CA ILE A 109 -8.13 12.52 15.82
C ILE A 109 -8.42 13.45 14.65
N ILE A 110 -8.04 13.05 13.43
CA ILE A 110 -8.33 13.82 12.23
C ILE A 110 -9.60 13.27 11.57
N ILE A 111 -10.56 14.16 11.28
CA ILE A 111 -11.82 13.82 10.62
C ILE A 111 -11.98 14.57 9.30
N PRO A 112 -12.68 13.98 8.31
CA PRO A 112 -13.02 14.62 7.06
C PRO A 112 -13.76 15.95 7.26
N PRO A 113 -13.57 16.91 6.35
CA PRO A 113 -14.25 18.21 6.39
C PRO A 113 -15.76 18.12 6.14
N ASP A 114 -16.23 17.02 5.54
CA ASP A 114 -17.62 16.82 5.20
C ASP A 114 -18.42 16.14 6.30
N ILE A 115 -19.75 16.30 6.29
CA ILE A 115 -20.64 15.72 7.30
C ILE A 115 -20.74 14.19 7.25
N TYR A 116 -20.28 13.56 6.16
CA TYR A 116 -20.49 12.14 5.93
C TYR A 116 -19.62 11.26 6.84
N HIS A 117 -18.60 11.83 7.51
CA HIS A 117 -17.87 11.16 8.60
C HIS A 117 -18.74 10.66 9.76
N THR A 118 -20.01 11.10 9.84
CA THR A 118 -20.99 10.63 10.83
C THR A 118 -22.15 9.82 10.25
N THR A 119 -22.38 9.87 8.94
CA THR A 119 -23.61 9.36 8.31
C THR A 119 -23.38 8.39 7.14
N GLY A 120 -22.13 8.15 6.73
CA GLY A 120 -21.83 7.24 5.64
C GLY A 120 -20.38 7.30 5.20
N ASN A 121 -20.15 7.34 3.88
CA ASN A 121 -18.83 7.37 3.27
C ASN A 121 -18.37 8.83 3.07
N PRO A 122 -17.31 9.27 3.78
CA PRO A 122 -16.67 10.56 3.52
C PRO A 122 -16.24 10.67 2.05
N LYS A 123 -16.24 11.89 1.52
CA LYS A 123 -15.94 12.17 0.10
C LYS A 123 -14.56 12.78 -0.10
N LEU A 124 -13.96 13.21 1.00
CA LEU A 124 -12.69 13.90 1.07
C LEU A 124 -11.80 13.14 2.06
N ALA A 125 -10.50 13.15 1.82
CA ALA A 125 -9.53 12.67 2.79
C ALA A 125 -9.70 13.43 4.11
N ALA A 126 -9.37 12.78 5.22
CA ALA A 126 -9.24 13.48 6.49
C ALA A 126 -7.97 14.33 6.50
N ILE A 127 -6.89 13.81 5.91
CA ILE A 127 -5.62 14.49 5.73
C ILE A 127 -4.97 14.02 4.43
N GLY A 128 -4.31 14.92 3.71
CA GLY A 128 -3.59 14.58 2.50
C GLY A 128 -2.26 15.31 2.33
N ILE A 129 -1.43 14.77 1.46
CA ILE A 129 -0.16 15.34 1.02
C ILE A 129 -0.30 15.60 -0.48
N LYS A 130 -0.70 16.82 -0.83
CA LYS A 130 -1.02 17.19 -2.20
C LYS A 130 0.10 17.99 -2.85
N GLY A 131 0.88 17.34 -3.71
CA GLY A 131 1.99 17.96 -4.44
C GLY A 131 3.11 18.47 -3.54
N LYS A 132 3.38 17.75 -2.44
CA LYS A 132 4.46 18.06 -1.48
C LYS A 132 5.38 16.87 -1.30
N ASN A 133 6.61 17.17 -0.90
CA ASN A 133 7.67 16.19 -0.70
C ASN A 133 8.16 16.22 0.73
N TYR A 134 8.73 15.10 1.17
CA TYR A 134 9.37 14.98 2.48
C TYR A 134 8.45 15.41 3.64
N ILE A 135 7.18 15.03 3.55
CA ILE A 135 6.19 15.20 4.62
C ILE A 135 6.08 13.89 5.40
N VAL A 136 6.14 13.97 6.72
CA VAL A 136 5.96 12.83 7.62
C VAL A 136 4.65 13.00 8.38
N ILE A 137 3.72 12.06 8.23
CA ILE A 137 2.52 11.92 9.07
C ILE A 137 2.79 10.77 10.05
N ASP A 138 2.80 11.06 11.36
CA ASP A 138 3.21 10.11 12.40
C ASP A 138 2.24 10.05 13.58
N GLY A 139 1.70 8.85 13.86
CA GLY A 139 1.04 8.56 15.13
C GLY A 139 -0.34 9.19 15.29
N LEU A 140 -1.02 9.51 14.19
CA LEU A 140 -2.37 10.08 14.20
C LEU A 140 -3.45 9.00 14.22
N ARG A 141 -4.59 9.28 14.87
CA ARG A 141 -5.84 8.56 14.60
C ARG A 141 -6.59 9.30 13.50
N VAL A 142 -7.01 8.60 12.46
CA VAL A 142 -7.69 9.16 11.31
C VAL A 142 -9.00 8.44 11.11
N ARG A 143 -10.13 9.15 11.24
CA ARG A 143 -11.47 8.61 10.95
C ARG A 143 -11.91 9.07 9.57
N GLY A 144 -11.24 8.57 8.55
CA GLY A 144 -11.39 8.93 7.16
C GLY A 144 -10.25 8.29 6.37
N MET A 145 -9.84 8.95 5.29
CA MET A 145 -8.72 8.49 4.47
C MET A 145 -7.48 9.37 4.64
N ILE A 146 -6.29 8.76 4.50
CA ILE A 146 -5.01 9.46 4.30
C ILE A 146 -4.62 9.37 2.82
N GLY A 147 -4.27 10.49 2.19
CA GLY A 147 -3.89 10.51 0.77
C GLY A 147 -2.50 11.10 0.48
N ILE A 148 -1.78 10.53 -0.47
CA ILE A 148 -0.57 11.12 -1.08
C ILE A 148 -0.84 11.28 -2.58
N TYR A 149 -0.65 12.49 -3.13
CA TYR A 149 -0.94 12.80 -4.52
C TYR A 149 0.17 13.64 -5.16
N GLY A 150 0.73 13.17 -6.28
CA GLY A 150 1.90 13.79 -6.95
C GLY A 150 1.63 14.47 -8.29
N GLN A 151 0.41 14.44 -8.81
CA GLN A 151 0.12 14.90 -10.19
C GLN A 151 0.42 16.38 -10.43
N GLU A 152 0.38 17.21 -9.39
CA GLU A 152 0.65 18.66 -9.45
C GLU A 152 2.14 19.00 -9.29
N GLY A 153 3.01 17.99 -9.34
CA GLY A 153 4.43 18.11 -9.00
C GLY A 153 4.65 17.83 -7.51
N GLY A 154 5.61 16.95 -7.21
CA GLY A 154 5.86 16.43 -5.87
C GLY A 154 5.11 15.13 -5.58
N GLY A 155 4.78 14.87 -4.32
CA GLY A 155 4.28 13.56 -3.89
C GLY A 155 5.41 12.55 -3.66
N ASP A 156 6.63 13.04 -3.45
CA ASP A 156 7.83 12.22 -3.36
C ASP A 156 8.41 12.15 -1.95
N TYR A 157 8.96 10.99 -1.58
CA TYR A 157 9.69 10.80 -0.32
C TYR A 157 8.87 11.13 0.94
N ASN A 158 7.55 10.99 0.88
CA ASN A 158 6.69 11.18 2.04
C ASN A 158 6.58 9.90 2.86
N VAL A 159 6.25 10.06 4.14
CA VAL A 159 6.11 8.95 5.09
C VAL A 159 4.76 9.05 5.80
N VAL A 160 3.99 7.96 5.78
CA VAL A 160 2.79 7.80 6.62
C VAL A 160 3.03 6.63 7.55
N LYS A 161 3.12 6.89 8.86
CA LYS A 161 3.47 5.86 9.83
C LYS A 161 2.77 5.93 11.17
N ASN A 162 2.70 4.77 11.84
CA ASN A 162 2.16 4.62 13.18
C ASN A 162 0.71 5.10 13.35
N CYS A 163 -0.02 5.28 12.25
CA CYS A 163 -1.39 5.78 12.27
C CYS A 163 -2.40 4.65 12.48
N GLU A 164 -3.52 5.01 13.07
CA GLU A 164 -4.74 4.19 13.04
C GLU A 164 -5.72 4.85 12.08
N VAL A 165 -6.23 4.10 11.10
CA VAL A 165 -7.14 4.60 10.06
C VAL A 165 -8.43 3.80 10.09
N THR A 166 -9.54 4.49 10.29
CA THR A 166 -10.89 3.91 10.28
C THR A 166 -11.83 4.72 9.40
N VAL A 167 -13.03 4.19 9.14
CA VAL A 167 -14.07 4.80 8.28
C VAL A 167 -13.72 4.83 6.80
N GLY A 168 -12.50 5.25 6.43
CA GLY A 168 -12.08 5.43 5.04
C GLY A 168 -12.76 6.63 4.37
N ALA A 169 -12.57 6.77 3.06
CA ALA A 169 -13.28 7.74 2.25
C ALA A 169 -13.41 7.27 0.81
N ILE A 170 -14.49 7.69 0.16
CA ILE A 170 -14.66 7.57 -1.28
C ILE A 170 -13.97 8.72 -2.01
N GLN A 171 -13.46 8.45 -3.23
CA GLN A 171 -12.90 9.52 -4.06
C GLN A 171 -14.01 10.43 -4.60
N SER A 172 -14.17 11.62 -4.02
CA SER A 172 -15.14 12.63 -4.42
C SER A 172 -16.59 12.12 -4.38
N THR A 173 -17.12 11.62 -5.50
CA THR A 173 -18.50 11.11 -5.57
C THR A 173 -18.57 9.69 -6.11
N ASP A 174 -17.41 9.06 -6.36
CA ASP A 174 -17.33 7.72 -6.93
C ASP A 174 -17.35 6.68 -5.81
N THR A 175 -18.53 6.11 -5.57
CA THR A 175 -18.74 5.07 -4.53
C THR A 175 -18.00 3.77 -4.84
N SER A 176 -17.49 3.60 -6.07
CA SER A 176 -16.64 2.46 -6.38
C SER A 176 -15.24 2.61 -5.79
N LEU A 177 -14.79 3.81 -5.43
CA LEU A 177 -13.40 4.09 -5.03
C LEU A 177 -13.30 4.39 -3.54
N ASN A 178 -13.24 3.36 -2.69
CA ASN A 178 -13.24 3.51 -1.22
C ASN A 178 -11.93 3.01 -0.59
N TYR A 179 -11.25 3.89 0.15
CA TYR A 179 -9.89 3.62 0.64
C TYR A 179 -9.66 4.03 2.10
N GLY A 180 -8.78 3.30 2.78
CA GLY A 180 -8.18 3.75 4.04
C GLY A 180 -6.97 4.66 3.81
N ILE A 181 -5.94 4.14 3.14
CA ILE A 181 -4.77 4.92 2.72
C ILE A 181 -4.62 4.81 1.20
N VAL A 182 -4.40 5.94 0.53
CA VAL A 182 -4.19 5.98 -0.92
C VAL A 182 -2.90 6.70 -1.27
N VAL A 183 -2.11 6.09 -2.15
CA VAL A 183 -0.93 6.70 -2.77
C VAL A 183 -1.21 6.77 -4.26
N THR A 184 -1.32 7.97 -4.81
CA THR A 184 -1.95 8.16 -6.12
C THR A 184 -1.18 9.11 -7.05
N ALA A 185 -1.41 8.91 -8.36
CA ALA A 185 -0.95 9.70 -9.51
C ALA A 185 0.32 10.51 -9.27
N GLY A 186 1.48 10.02 -9.72
CA GLY A 186 2.75 10.74 -9.64
C GLY A 186 3.47 10.63 -8.31
N ALA A 187 2.88 9.97 -7.31
CA ALA A 187 3.53 9.78 -6.02
C ALA A 187 4.63 8.71 -6.12
N THR A 188 5.90 9.08 -5.84
CA THR A 188 7.04 8.18 -5.92
C THR A 188 7.90 8.13 -4.66
N HIS A 189 8.61 7.02 -4.45
CA HIS A 189 9.54 6.87 -3.31
C HIS A 189 8.93 7.11 -1.92
N ASN A 190 7.62 6.89 -1.75
CA ASN A 190 6.94 7.07 -0.47
C ASN A 190 7.03 5.80 0.39
N LEU A 191 6.93 5.99 1.71
CA LEU A 191 6.89 4.92 2.70
C LEU A 191 5.55 4.95 3.46
N VAL A 192 4.77 3.87 3.35
CA VAL A 192 3.57 3.65 4.18
C VAL A 192 3.89 2.52 5.15
N GLN A 193 4.10 2.86 6.42
CA GLN A 193 4.71 1.93 7.39
C GLN A 193 3.95 1.83 8.71
N ASN A 194 3.75 0.62 9.23
CA ASN A 194 3.26 0.40 10.60
C ASN A 194 1.93 1.12 10.91
N ASN A 195 1.02 1.14 9.93
CA ASN A 195 -0.33 1.66 10.11
C ASN A 195 -1.31 0.52 10.40
N TYR A 196 -2.38 0.82 11.14
CA TYR A 196 -3.50 -0.09 11.35
C TYR A 196 -4.74 0.46 10.65
N VAL A 197 -5.15 -0.18 9.56
CA VAL A 197 -6.34 0.18 8.78
C VAL A 197 -7.44 -0.83 9.07
N HIS A 198 -8.57 -0.39 9.61
CA HIS A 198 -9.67 -1.27 10.01
C HIS A 198 -10.99 -0.51 10.09
N ASP A 199 -12.11 -1.18 10.30
CA ASP A 199 -13.44 -0.55 10.46
C ASP A 199 -13.77 0.47 9.34
N ILE A 200 -13.44 0.13 8.09
CA ILE A 200 -13.79 0.94 6.92
C ILE A 200 -15.27 0.76 6.61
N VAL A 201 -15.97 1.87 6.36
CA VAL A 201 -17.42 1.86 6.09
C VAL A 201 -17.69 1.32 4.70
N ASP A 202 -18.78 0.56 4.56
CA ASP A 202 -19.21 0.01 3.29
C ASP A 202 -19.72 1.11 2.35
N SER A 203 -19.13 1.19 1.16
CA SER A 203 -19.57 2.08 0.08
C SER A 203 -20.58 1.44 -0.88
N GLY A 204 -20.96 0.19 -0.62
CA GLY A 204 -21.75 -0.67 -1.50
C GLY A 204 -20.93 -1.29 -2.63
N ASN A 205 -19.61 -1.07 -2.67
CA ASN A 205 -18.71 -1.68 -3.64
C ASN A 205 -17.74 -2.66 -2.97
N HIS A 206 -17.97 -3.94 -3.24
CA HIS A 206 -17.14 -5.05 -2.74
C HIS A 206 -16.13 -5.56 -3.78
N GLY A 207 -15.95 -4.83 -4.89
CA GLY A 207 -15.05 -5.20 -5.99
C GLY A 207 -13.66 -4.55 -5.93
N HIS A 208 -12.91 -4.72 -7.02
CA HIS A 208 -11.48 -4.37 -7.24
C HIS A 208 -11.05 -2.93 -6.90
N ASN A 209 -12.03 -2.06 -6.72
CA ASN A 209 -11.85 -0.62 -6.65
C ASN A 209 -11.81 -0.08 -5.21
N ALA A 210 -12.05 -0.94 -4.21
CA ALA A 210 -11.99 -0.59 -2.80
C ALA A 210 -10.84 -1.35 -2.11
N GLY A 211 -10.11 -0.71 -1.22
CA GLY A 211 -8.97 -1.33 -0.55
C GLY A 211 -8.49 -0.63 0.71
N GLY A 212 -7.92 -1.39 1.65
CA GLY A 212 -7.37 -0.82 2.86
C GLY A 212 -6.20 0.12 2.58
N ILE A 213 -5.23 -0.34 1.78
CA ILE A 213 -4.15 0.49 1.23
C ILE A 213 -4.09 0.31 -0.28
N MET A 214 -4.23 1.40 -1.02
CA MET A 214 -4.33 1.38 -2.48
C MET A 214 -3.26 2.25 -3.13
N LEU A 215 -2.53 1.68 -4.10
CA LEU A 215 -1.81 2.45 -5.11
C LEU A 215 -2.76 2.70 -6.29
N LEU A 216 -3.05 3.96 -6.57
CA LEU A 216 -3.99 4.36 -7.61
C LEU A 216 -3.28 5.17 -8.70
N ASN A 217 -3.57 4.92 -9.96
CA ASN A 217 -3.21 5.86 -11.03
C ASN A 217 -4.35 6.05 -12.02
N PRO A 218 -5.05 7.20 -11.99
CA PRO A 218 -6.07 7.49 -12.98
C PRO A 218 -5.49 7.51 -14.40
N ALA A 219 -6.34 7.30 -15.39
CA ALA A 219 -5.91 7.23 -16.79
C ALA A 219 -5.15 8.49 -17.22
N GLY A 220 -3.95 8.31 -17.79
CA GLY A 220 -3.09 9.41 -18.24
C GLY A 220 -2.31 10.13 -17.14
N GLY A 221 -2.35 9.64 -15.89
CA GLY A 221 -1.59 10.21 -14.78
C GLY A 221 -0.09 9.90 -14.82
N PRO A 222 0.75 10.73 -14.17
CA PRO A 222 2.18 10.44 -14.00
C PRO A 222 2.40 9.16 -13.17
N ALA A 223 3.53 8.50 -13.37
CA ALA A 223 3.81 7.18 -12.80
C ALA A 223 3.79 7.17 -11.27
N THR A 224 3.22 6.12 -10.67
CA THR A 224 3.22 5.89 -9.22
C THR A 224 4.18 4.73 -8.94
N THR A 225 5.41 5.03 -8.54
CA THR A 225 6.50 4.04 -8.56
C THR A 225 7.43 4.11 -7.35
N HIS A 226 8.15 3.01 -7.10
CA HIS A 226 9.17 2.92 -6.04
C HIS A 226 8.63 3.19 -4.64
N ASN A 227 7.33 3.00 -4.41
CA ASN A 227 6.73 3.13 -3.09
C ASN A 227 6.92 1.83 -2.30
N ILE A 228 7.12 1.96 -1.00
CA ILE A 228 7.27 0.83 -0.07
C ILE A 228 6.10 0.84 0.91
N ILE A 229 5.39 -0.28 0.96
CA ILE A 229 4.27 -0.51 1.87
C ILE A 229 4.66 -1.65 2.80
N GLU A 230 4.90 -1.33 4.08
CA GLU A 230 5.45 -2.32 5.01
C GLU A 230 4.97 -2.26 6.46
N TYR A 231 4.99 -3.40 7.15
CA TYR A 231 4.58 -3.52 8.55
C TYR A 231 3.14 -3.06 8.84
N ASN A 232 2.30 -2.88 7.82
CA ASN A 232 0.92 -2.45 8.03
C ASN A 232 0.05 -3.63 8.43
N THR A 233 -0.94 -3.36 9.27
CA THR A 233 -2.05 -4.27 9.54
C THR A 233 -3.30 -3.72 8.87
N VAL A 234 -3.97 -4.53 8.07
CA VAL A 234 -5.22 -4.18 7.39
C VAL A 234 -6.28 -5.24 7.68
N ASP A 235 -7.40 -4.81 8.24
CA ASP A 235 -8.62 -5.60 8.35
C ASP A 235 -9.69 -4.98 7.46
N SER A 236 -10.00 -5.64 6.34
CA SER A 236 -10.97 -5.16 5.37
C SER A 236 -12.42 -5.42 5.78
N GLY A 237 -12.66 -6.05 6.93
CA GLY A 237 -14.00 -6.19 7.54
C GLY A 237 -15.02 -6.99 6.73
N ASN A 238 -14.58 -7.71 5.70
CA ASN A 238 -15.40 -8.31 4.64
C ASN A 238 -16.23 -7.28 3.84
N VAL A 239 -15.79 -6.02 3.84
CA VAL A 239 -16.46 -4.89 3.19
C VAL A 239 -15.67 -4.42 1.97
N LEU A 240 -14.34 -4.33 2.09
CA LEU A 240 -13.52 -3.89 0.97
C LEU A 240 -13.21 -5.07 0.05
N GLY A 241 -13.26 -4.82 -1.26
CA GLY A 241 -12.86 -5.82 -2.24
C GLY A 241 -11.41 -6.24 -2.10
N THR A 242 -10.52 -5.34 -1.63
CA THR A 242 -9.10 -5.64 -1.45
C THR A 242 -8.54 -5.32 -0.06
N VAL A 243 -7.46 -6.02 0.33
CA VAL A 243 -6.63 -5.62 1.47
C VAL A 243 -5.62 -4.56 0.99
N PHE A 244 -4.76 -4.97 0.06
CA PHE A 244 -3.75 -4.17 -0.59
C PHE A 244 -4.08 -4.15 -2.08
N GLY A 245 -4.04 -2.99 -2.71
CA GLY A 245 -4.43 -2.90 -4.10
C GLY A 245 -3.53 -2.06 -4.95
N ILE A 246 -3.49 -2.43 -6.22
CA ILE A 246 -3.05 -1.54 -7.29
C ILE A 246 -4.19 -1.40 -8.29
N LYS A 247 -4.62 -0.17 -8.52
CA LYS A 247 -5.65 0.15 -9.50
C LYS A 247 -5.19 1.25 -10.45
N GLY A 248 -5.40 1.02 -11.74
CA GLY A 248 -5.34 2.08 -12.74
C GLY A 248 -4.17 1.91 -13.70
N GLY A 249 -4.45 2.27 -14.96
CA GLY A 249 -3.79 1.74 -16.17
C GLY A 249 -2.39 2.20 -16.49
N TYR A 250 -1.88 3.17 -15.74
CA TYR A 250 -0.73 3.94 -16.15
C TYR A 250 0.37 3.77 -15.12
N ASN A 251 1.46 3.12 -15.51
CA ASN A 251 2.74 3.15 -14.83
C ASN A 251 2.71 3.01 -13.29
N ILE A 252 2.06 1.97 -12.77
CA ILE A 252 2.14 1.63 -11.34
C ILE A 252 3.15 0.50 -11.17
N ASN A 253 4.41 0.88 -11.02
CA ASN A 253 5.54 -0.02 -11.24
C ASN A 253 6.57 0.05 -10.12
N ASP A 254 7.38 -1.01 -10.00
CA ASP A 254 8.55 -1.02 -9.13
C ASP A 254 8.21 -0.74 -7.64
N ASN A 255 6.98 -1.04 -7.20
CA ASN A 255 6.56 -0.88 -5.81
C ASN A 255 6.76 -2.18 -5.02
N ILE A 256 6.96 -2.05 -3.71
CA ILE A 256 7.24 -3.18 -2.81
C ILE A 256 6.19 -3.25 -1.71
N TRP A 257 5.60 -4.43 -1.54
CA TRP A 257 4.70 -4.79 -0.45
C TRP A 257 5.39 -5.84 0.42
N ARG A 258 5.75 -5.51 1.66
CA ARG A 258 6.45 -6.46 2.53
C ARG A 258 6.13 -6.39 4.01
N TYR A 259 6.23 -7.52 4.69
CA TYR A 259 6.01 -7.59 6.15
C TYR A 259 4.63 -7.09 6.60
N ASN A 260 3.63 -7.09 5.72
CA ASN A 260 2.29 -6.66 6.08
C ASN A 260 1.44 -7.84 6.58
N PHE A 261 0.47 -7.53 7.44
CA PHE A 261 -0.60 -8.44 7.82
C PHE A 261 -1.93 -7.94 7.28
N GLY A 262 -2.60 -8.75 6.46
CA GLY A 262 -3.84 -8.42 5.81
C GLY A 262 -4.91 -9.46 6.06
N LYS A 263 -6.17 -9.04 6.27
CA LYS A 263 -7.25 -10.02 6.43
C LYS A 263 -8.63 -9.52 6.02
N ASN A 264 -9.53 -10.50 5.83
CA ASN A 264 -10.97 -10.30 5.67
C ASN A 264 -11.35 -9.38 4.52
N ALA A 265 -10.70 -9.49 3.35
CA ALA A 265 -11.18 -8.84 2.14
C ALA A 265 -12.33 -9.63 1.54
N TYR A 266 -13.29 -8.92 0.96
CA TYR A 266 -14.42 -9.53 0.26
C TYR A 266 -13.95 -10.30 -0.99
N GLY A 267 -12.95 -9.79 -1.71
CA GLY A 267 -12.42 -10.36 -2.96
C GLY A 267 -10.98 -10.86 -2.86
N THR A 268 -9.99 -9.97 -2.99
CA THR A 268 -8.57 -10.36 -3.12
C THR A 268 -7.67 -9.65 -2.11
N ALA A 269 -6.56 -10.27 -1.70
CA ALA A 269 -5.61 -9.59 -0.86
C ALA A 269 -4.72 -8.62 -1.63
N PHE A 270 -4.29 -9.01 -2.84
CA PHE A 270 -3.53 -8.19 -3.76
C PHE A 270 -4.19 -8.18 -5.14
N ILE A 271 -4.46 -7.00 -5.68
CA ILE A 271 -4.88 -6.87 -7.07
C ILE A 271 -3.75 -6.30 -7.93
N GLN A 272 -3.45 -6.99 -9.04
CA GLN A 272 -2.51 -6.54 -10.06
C GLN A 272 -3.29 -5.95 -11.25
N MET A 273 -4.10 -4.91 -11.03
CA MET A 273 -4.89 -4.34 -12.13
C MET A 273 -4.05 -3.32 -12.90
N GLY A 274 -3.93 -3.52 -14.21
CA GLY A 274 -3.51 -2.48 -15.16
C GLY A 274 -4.66 -1.50 -15.37
N SER A 275 -5.31 -1.51 -16.53
CA SER A 275 -6.39 -0.55 -16.87
C SER A 275 -7.77 -1.18 -16.88
N THR A 276 -8.83 -0.39 -17.00
CA THR A 276 -10.21 -0.92 -17.17
C THR A 276 -10.61 -1.03 -18.65
N GLY A 277 -9.99 -0.26 -19.57
CA GLY A 277 -10.55 0.01 -20.92
C GLY A 277 -9.75 -0.44 -22.15
N GLY A 278 -9.23 -1.67 -22.21
CA GLY A 278 -8.41 -2.22 -23.30
C GLY A 278 -7.16 -1.49 -23.87
N SER A 279 -6.85 -0.20 -23.59
CA SER A 279 -5.89 0.60 -24.39
C SER A 279 -4.47 0.93 -23.86
N THR A 280 -4.17 0.91 -22.55
CA THR A 280 -2.85 1.27 -21.96
C THR A 280 -2.67 0.58 -20.58
N TRP A 281 -1.61 -0.21 -20.33
CA TRP A 281 -1.66 -1.33 -19.35
C TRP A 281 -0.38 -1.61 -18.55
N ASP A 282 0.29 -0.58 -18.03
CA ASP A 282 1.60 -0.77 -17.40
C ASP A 282 1.49 -0.86 -15.87
N ASN A 283 1.33 -2.09 -15.37
CA ASN A 283 1.54 -2.47 -13.98
C ASN A 283 2.58 -3.59 -13.95
N PHE A 284 3.83 -3.24 -13.68
CA PHE A 284 4.92 -4.20 -13.75
C PHE A 284 6.00 -4.06 -12.68
N ARG A 285 6.75 -5.15 -12.50
CA ARG A 285 7.93 -5.22 -11.61
C ARG A 285 7.64 -4.89 -10.15
N ASN A 286 6.38 -5.03 -9.73
CA ASN A 286 6.02 -4.92 -8.34
C ASN A 286 6.40 -6.21 -7.60
N ILE A 287 6.72 -6.08 -6.31
CA ILE A 287 7.19 -7.19 -5.48
C ILE A 287 6.26 -7.31 -4.26
N ALA A 288 5.73 -8.50 -4.03
CA ALA A 288 5.01 -8.85 -2.81
C ALA A 288 5.76 -9.98 -2.09
N HIS A 289 6.34 -9.68 -0.92
CA HIS A 289 7.07 -10.69 -0.17
C HIS A 289 6.95 -10.58 1.34
N ASN A 290 7.09 -11.70 2.07
CA ASN A 290 6.99 -11.71 3.53
C ASN A 290 5.68 -11.13 4.08
N ASN A 291 4.58 -11.17 3.31
CA ASN A 291 3.27 -10.77 3.79
C ASN A 291 2.50 -11.96 4.36
N ILE A 292 1.65 -11.70 5.34
CA ILE A 292 0.69 -12.66 5.88
C ILE A 292 -0.71 -12.20 5.49
N ILE A 293 -1.43 -13.04 4.78
CA ILE A 293 -2.80 -12.81 4.33
C ILE A 293 -3.70 -13.88 4.92
N ALA A 294 -4.82 -13.48 5.53
CA ALA A 294 -5.78 -14.39 6.14
C ALA A 294 -7.23 -14.11 5.71
N ASN A 295 -8.00 -15.17 5.43
CA ASN A 295 -9.44 -15.08 5.16
C ASN A 295 -9.77 -14.12 4.00
N THR A 296 -9.17 -14.34 2.84
CA THR A 296 -9.50 -13.66 1.58
C THR A 296 -9.70 -14.71 0.49
N PRO A 297 -10.69 -14.55 -0.43
CA PRO A 297 -10.85 -15.49 -1.53
C PRO A 297 -9.56 -15.64 -2.34
N TYR A 298 -8.93 -14.55 -2.76
CA TYR A 298 -7.69 -14.62 -3.53
C TYR A 298 -6.51 -14.07 -2.73
N PHE A 299 -5.36 -14.73 -2.76
CA PHE A 299 -4.11 -14.08 -2.31
C PHE A 299 -3.71 -13.01 -3.32
N MET A 300 -3.70 -13.37 -4.60
CA MET A 300 -3.44 -12.42 -5.66
C MET A 300 -4.36 -12.64 -6.85
N GLU A 301 -4.88 -11.53 -7.36
CA GLU A 301 -5.68 -11.49 -8.57
C GLU A 301 -4.91 -10.68 -9.63
N ALA A 302 -4.39 -11.38 -10.62
CA ALA A 302 -3.77 -10.78 -11.79
C ALA A 302 -4.82 -10.56 -12.85
N TYR A 303 -5.22 -9.30 -12.98
CA TYR A 303 -6.32 -8.88 -13.81
C TYR A 303 -5.81 -7.81 -14.76
N HIS A 304 -6.21 -7.84 -16.04
CA HIS A 304 -5.97 -6.70 -16.92
C HIS A 304 -4.47 -6.28 -16.99
N SER A 305 -3.59 -7.22 -17.38
CA SER A 305 -2.16 -7.02 -17.70
C SER A 305 -1.16 -6.74 -16.55
N GLY A 306 -1.45 -7.11 -15.31
CA GLY A 306 -0.41 -7.17 -14.26
C GLY A 306 0.72 -8.12 -14.67
N SER A 307 1.95 -7.62 -14.80
CA SER A 307 3.07 -8.36 -15.43
C SER A 307 4.38 -8.25 -14.65
N ASP A 308 5.27 -9.21 -14.81
CA ASP A 308 6.63 -9.18 -14.21
C ASP A 308 6.63 -9.04 -12.67
N TRP A 309 5.57 -9.47 -11.96
CA TRP A 309 5.57 -9.42 -10.51
C TRP A 309 6.40 -10.54 -9.91
N GLN A 310 6.97 -10.26 -8.74
CA GLN A 310 7.61 -11.26 -7.90
C GLN A 310 6.79 -11.47 -6.62
N MET A 311 6.40 -12.72 -6.40
CA MET A 311 5.67 -13.16 -5.22
C MET A 311 6.49 -14.22 -4.50
N TYR A 312 7.03 -13.89 -3.33
CA TYR A 312 7.81 -14.87 -2.60
C TYR A 312 7.76 -14.75 -1.09
N ASN A 313 7.96 -15.85 -0.38
CA ASN A 313 7.95 -15.87 1.08
C ASN A 313 6.66 -15.26 1.65
N ASN A 314 5.51 -15.39 0.99
CA ASN A 314 4.23 -14.97 1.57
C ASN A 314 3.55 -16.15 2.27
N THR A 315 2.73 -15.84 3.27
CA THR A 315 1.83 -16.80 3.91
C THR A 315 0.39 -16.40 3.61
N PHE A 316 -0.37 -17.30 2.99
CA PHE A 316 -1.78 -17.18 2.69
C PHE A 316 -2.57 -18.27 3.40
N TYR A 317 -3.52 -17.90 4.23
CA TYR A 317 -4.30 -18.82 5.04
C TYR A 317 -5.79 -18.51 4.94
N ASN A 318 -6.63 -19.54 4.89
CA ASN A 318 -8.07 -19.38 5.07
C ASN A 318 -8.62 -20.41 6.05
N SER A 319 -9.75 -20.10 6.66
CA SER A 319 -10.49 -21.05 7.51
C SER A 319 -11.32 -22.05 6.70
N THR A 320 -11.58 -21.75 5.43
CA THR A 320 -12.40 -22.55 4.51
C THR A 320 -11.81 -22.49 3.10
N SER A 321 -12.20 -23.42 2.23
CA SER A 321 -11.81 -23.39 0.80
C SER A 321 -12.70 -22.49 -0.08
N SER A 322 -13.66 -21.78 0.52
CA SER A 322 -14.58 -20.87 -0.16
C SER A 322 -15.01 -19.75 0.77
N LEU A 323 -14.97 -18.52 0.28
CA LEU A 323 -15.33 -17.31 1.02
C LEU A 323 -16.21 -16.43 0.13
N ASN A 324 -17.26 -15.85 0.69
CA ASN A 324 -18.18 -14.94 -0.03
C ASN A 324 -18.78 -15.51 -1.34
N GLY A 325 -18.98 -16.83 -1.39
CA GLY A 325 -19.46 -17.51 -2.60
C GLY A 325 -18.38 -17.78 -3.65
N GLU A 326 -17.15 -17.34 -3.40
CA GLU A 326 -15.99 -17.52 -4.28
C GLU A 326 -15.11 -18.68 -3.83
N SER A 327 -14.33 -19.19 -4.79
CA SER A 327 -13.25 -20.14 -4.53
C SER A 327 -12.09 -19.46 -3.79
N VAL A 328 -11.41 -20.20 -2.91
CA VAL A 328 -10.15 -19.72 -2.33
C VAL A 328 -8.98 -20.10 -3.22
N GLU A 329 -8.27 -19.11 -3.76
CA GLU A 329 -7.25 -19.30 -4.78
C GLU A 329 -5.95 -18.56 -4.42
N PHE A 330 -4.80 -19.23 -4.58
CA PHE A 330 -3.53 -18.57 -4.28
C PHE A 330 -3.16 -17.55 -5.38
N LEU A 331 -3.37 -17.88 -6.65
CA LEU A 331 -3.22 -16.91 -7.74
C LEU A 331 -4.33 -17.11 -8.77
N HIS A 332 -5.18 -16.09 -8.89
CA HIS A 332 -6.24 -15.97 -9.87
C HIS A 332 -5.74 -15.13 -11.05
N MET A 333 -5.81 -15.66 -12.26
CA MET A 333 -5.45 -14.96 -13.49
C MET A 333 -6.63 -15.05 -14.46
N ALA A 334 -7.33 -13.94 -14.65
CA ALA A 334 -8.46 -13.87 -15.57
C ALA A 334 -8.31 -12.68 -16.53
N ASP A 335 -8.74 -12.90 -17.77
CA ASP A 335 -9.00 -11.85 -18.75
C ASP A 335 -10.50 -11.68 -18.93
N ASN A 336 -11.03 -10.49 -18.70
CA ASN A 336 -12.39 -10.17 -19.13
C ASN A 336 -12.33 -9.78 -20.61
N ALA A 337 -12.41 -10.82 -21.45
CA ALA A 337 -12.27 -10.82 -22.90
C ALA A 337 -13.34 -10.03 -23.68
N GLU A 338 -14.15 -9.17 -23.05
CA GLU A 338 -15.24 -8.46 -23.74
C GLU A 338 -14.82 -7.12 -24.36
N ASN A 339 -13.75 -6.47 -23.89
CA ASN A 339 -13.35 -5.12 -24.36
C ASN A 339 -11.86 -4.93 -24.67
N VAL A 340 -11.03 -5.98 -24.57
CA VAL A 340 -9.60 -5.90 -24.90
C VAL A 340 -9.40 -6.56 -26.27
N PRO A 341 -8.72 -5.89 -27.25
CA PRO A 341 -8.33 -6.55 -28.48
C PRO A 341 -7.54 -7.82 -28.15
N PHE A 342 -8.11 -8.95 -28.55
CA PHE A 342 -7.58 -10.29 -28.34
C PHE A 342 -6.08 -10.34 -28.67
N GLY A 343 -5.25 -10.79 -27.72
CA GLY A 343 -3.81 -10.97 -27.94
C GLY A 343 -2.88 -9.79 -27.69
N GLN A 344 -3.34 -8.69 -27.07
CA GLN A 344 -2.50 -7.50 -26.95
C GLN A 344 -1.69 -7.30 -25.66
N ARG A 345 -1.89 -8.07 -24.56
CA ARG A 345 -0.92 -8.32 -23.44
C ARG A 345 -1.58 -9.03 -22.23
N PRO A 346 -1.53 -10.37 -22.10
CA PRO A 346 -1.98 -11.06 -20.89
C PRO A 346 -1.09 -10.75 -19.68
N CYS A 347 -1.57 -11.07 -18.48
CA CYS A 347 -0.74 -11.10 -17.27
C CYS A 347 0.41 -12.10 -17.51
N LYS A 348 1.66 -11.61 -17.50
CA LYS A 348 2.83 -12.37 -17.96
C LYS A 348 4.02 -12.31 -17.01
N ASN A 349 4.97 -13.22 -17.23
CA ASN A 349 6.28 -13.26 -16.58
C ASN A 349 6.23 -13.23 -15.04
N GLN A 350 5.19 -13.81 -14.46
CA GLN A 350 5.04 -13.91 -13.01
C GLN A 350 6.15 -14.82 -12.44
N VAL A 351 6.74 -14.41 -11.32
CA VAL A 351 7.77 -15.16 -10.59
C VAL A 351 7.23 -15.50 -9.21
N VAL A 352 7.01 -16.79 -8.94
CA VAL A 352 6.27 -17.26 -7.76
C VAL A 352 7.05 -18.35 -7.02
N TYR A 353 7.63 -18.05 -5.86
CA TYR A 353 8.40 -19.08 -5.15
C TYR A 353 8.40 -18.92 -3.64
N ASN A 354 8.71 -19.99 -2.92
CA ASN A 354 8.75 -19.96 -1.45
C ASN A 354 7.44 -19.47 -0.81
N ASN A 355 6.27 -19.55 -1.46
CA ASN A 355 5.02 -19.12 -0.84
C ASN A 355 4.36 -20.27 -0.11
N LEU A 356 3.63 -19.95 0.94
CA LEU A 356 2.89 -20.88 1.76
C LEU A 356 1.40 -20.56 1.65
N ALA A 357 0.62 -21.48 1.11
CA ALA A 357 -0.81 -21.38 0.92
C ALA A 357 -1.52 -22.52 1.68
N VAL A 358 -2.49 -22.18 2.53
CA VAL A 358 -3.17 -23.13 3.42
C VAL A 358 -4.69 -22.99 3.30
N MET A 359 -5.35 -24.14 3.15
CA MET A 359 -6.82 -24.27 3.05
C MET A 359 -7.40 -23.47 1.89
N GLY A 360 -7.28 -23.99 0.67
CA GLY A 360 -7.87 -23.37 -0.50
C GLY A 360 -8.48 -24.38 -1.46
N SER A 361 -9.22 -23.90 -2.45
CA SER A 361 -9.73 -24.76 -3.52
C SER A 361 -8.75 -24.88 -4.68
N ARG A 362 -8.03 -23.80 -5.05
CA ARG A 362 -7.17 -23.78 -6.24
C ARG A 362 -5.80 -23.14 -6.01
N GLY A 363 -4.72 -23.85 -6.30
CA GLY A 363 -3.37 -23.27 -6.19
C GLY A 363 -3.16 -22.20 -7.27
N TYR A 364 -3.51 -22.54 -8.50
CA TYR A 364 -3.55 -21.60 -9.62
C TYR A 364 -4.90 -21.70 -10.32
N TYR A 365 -5.43 -20.57 -10.72
CA TYR A 365 -6.56 -20.49 -11.65
C TYR A 365 -6.21 -19.60 -12.81
N GLN A 366 -6.16 -20.18 -14.02
CA GLN A 366 -5.97 -19.42 -15.25
C GLN A 366 -7.19 -19.54 -16.15
N TYR A 367 -7.82 -18.41 -16.41
CA TYR A 367 -8.95 -18.26 -17.31
C TYR A 367 -8.58 -17.35 -18.50
N TYR A 368 -7.99 -17.95 -19.53
CA TYR A 368 -7.79 -17.30 -20.82
C TYR A 368 -8.51 -18.10 -21.91
N ASN A 369 -9.20 -17.39 -22.80
CA ASN A 369 -9.89 -17.98 -23.95
C ASN A 369 -8.91 -18.45 -25.06
N THR A 370 -7.60 -18.39 -24.84
CA THR A 370 -6.59 -18.89 -25.79
C THR A 370 -5.64 -19.88 -25.14
N ALA A 371 -5.39 -20.99 -25.82
CA ALA A 371 -4.66 -22.14 -25.29
C ALA A 371 -3.15 -21.90 -25.05
N ASN A 372 -2.58 -20.74 -25.44
CA ASN A 372 -1.13 -20.59 -25.56
C ASN A 372 -0.43 -19.71 -24.50
N TRP A 373 -1.18 -19.01 -23.63
CA TRP A 373 -0.54 -18.03 -22.73
C TRP A 373 0.02 -18.59 -21.43
N TRP A 374 -0.23 -19.85 -21.08
CA TRP A 374 0.34 -20.42 -19.85
C TRP A 374 1.87 -20.27 -19.77
N ASN A 375 2.58 -20.55 -20.86
CA ASN A 375 4.04 -20.45 -20.90
C ASN A 375 4.53 -18.98 -20.90
N GLU A 376 3.64 -18.03 -21.15
CA GLU A 376 3.93 -16.60 -21.06
C GLU A 376 3.54 -16.03 -19.68
N SER A 377 2.55 -16.62 -19.02
CA SER A 377 2.05 -16.17 -17.71
C SER A 377 3.11 -16.24 -16.63
N PHE A 378 3.99 -17.23 -16.67
CA PHE A 378 5.01 -17.42 -15.65
C PHE A 378 6.41 -17.46 -16.25
N ALA A 379 7.30 -16.69 -15.64
CA ALA A 379 8.74 -16.83 -15.86
C ALA A 379 9.33 -17.92 -14.94
N TYR A 380 8.78 -18.10 -13.75
CA TYR A 380 9.24 -19.12 -12.79
C TYR A 380 8.16 -19.42 -11.75
N SER A 381 7.99 -20.69 -11.40
CA SER A 381 7.25 -21.10 -10.20
C SER A 381 7.85 -22.34 -9.58
N ASP A 382 8.25 -22.29 -8.31
CA ASP A 382 8.76 -23.46 -7.58
C ASP A 382 8.85 -23.23 -6.06
N TYR A 383 9.08 -24.30 -5.27
CA TYR A 383 9.21 -24.24 -3.81
C TYR A 383 7.99 -23.60 -3.10
N ASN A 384 6.78 -23.82 -3.61
CA ASN A 384 5.56 -23.35 -2.98
C ASN A 384 4.93 -24.48 -2.13
N GLN A 385 4.31 -24.15 -0.99
CA GLN A 385 3.63 -25.11 -0.14
C GLN A 385 2.12 -24.91 -0.22
N PHE A 386 1.39 -25.91 -0.72
CA PHE A 386 -0.06 -25.91 -0.90
C PHE A 386 -0.71 -26.94 0.05
N TYR A 387 -0.92 -26.56 1.30
CA TYR A 387 -1.53 -27.45 2.30
C TYR A 387 -3.05 -27.39 2.22
N ASN A 388 -3.70 -28.55 2.04
CA ASN A 388 -5.16 -28.67 1.86
C ASN A 388 -5.71 -27.85 0.67
N TYR A 389 -5.03 -27.93 -0.48
CA TYR A 389 -5.53 -27.46 -1.76
C TYR A 389 -6.02 -28.63 -2.61
N SER A 390 -7.13 -28.44 -3.34
CA SER A 390 -7.79 -29.52 -4.07
C SER A 390 -7.63 -29.49 -5.59
N SER A 391 -7.16 -28.38 -6.17
CA SER A 391 -7.00 -28.30 -7.62
C SER A 391 -6.02 -27.24 -8.14
N TRP A 392 -5.66 -27.38 -9.42
CA TRP A 392 -4.87 -26.44 -10.22
C TRP A 392 -5.43 -26.37 -11.63
N CYS A 393 -5.76 -25.15 -12.09
CA CYS A 393 -6.47 -24.93 -13.34
C CYS A 393 -5.59 -24.21 -14.37
N ARG A 394 -5.51 -24.77 -15.58
CA ARG A 394 -4.83 -24.20 -16.74
C ARG A 394 -5.75 -24.31 -17.95
N ASN A 395 -6.11 -23.19 -18.59
CA ASN A 395 -6.94 -23.17 -19.81
C ASN A 395 -8.18 -24.07 -19.72
N TYR A 396 -9.03 -23.87 -18.70
CA TYR A 396 -10.21 -24.69 -18.38
C TYR A 396 -9.93 -26.15 -17.95
N ALA A 397 -8.72 -26.67 -18.11
CA ALA A 397 -8.36 -27.99 -17.62
C ALA A 397 -8.06 -27.93 -16.12
N THR A 398 -8.76 -28.76 -15.34
CA THR A 398 -8.60 -28.85 -13.88
C THR A 398 -7.82 -30.11 -13.52
N ASN A 399 -6.74 -29.95 -12.75
CA ASN A 399 -5.95 -31.04 -12.19
C ASN A 399 -6.23 -31.11 -10.68
N HIS A 400 -6.56 -32.29 -10.17
CA HIS A 400 -7.00 -32.46 -8.77
C HIS A 400 -5.89 -32.85 -7.78
N SER A 401 -4.62 -32.75 -8.19
CA SER A 401 -3.48 -33.00 -7.30
C SER A 401 -2.21 -32.25 -7.76
N LEU A 402 -1.32 -31.93 -6.82
CA LEU A 402 -0.03 -31.32 -7.13
C LEU A 402 0.84 -32.25 -7.99
N ALA A 403 0.73 -33.57 -7.80
CA ALA A 403 1.47 -34.55 -8.59
C ALA A 403 1.03 -34.58 -10.07
N SER A 404 -0.29 -34.56 -10.32
CA SER A 404 -0.85 -34.45 -11.68
C SER A 404 -0.48 -33.12 -12.32
N TRP A 405 -0.55 -32.04 -11.54
CA TRP A 405 -0.13 -30.70 -11.97
C TRP A 405 1.32 -30.68 -12.46
N ARG A 406 2.25 -31.19 -11.66
CA ARG A 406 3.68 -31.30 -12.02
C ARG A 406 3.92 -32.11 -13.27
N THR A 407 3.13 -33.15 -13.48
CA THR A 407 3.25 -33.97 -14.70
C THR A 407 2.91 -33.13 -15.93
N LEU A 408 1.83 -32.35 -15.86
CA LEU A 408 1.39 -31.44 -16.93
C LEU A 408 2.39 -30.32 -17.22
N THR A 409 3.12 -29.85 -16.21
CA THR A 409 4.04 -28.72 -16.30
C THR A 409 5.53 -29.13 -16.25
N SER A 410 5.82 -30.43 -16.34
CA SER A 410 7.17 -31.00 -16.17
C SER A 410 8.20 -30.43 -17.14
N ALA A 411 7.81 -30.15 -18.39
CA ALA A 411 8.70 -29.60 -19.41
C ALA A 411 9.29 -28.23 -19.06
N SER A 412 8.64 -27.46 -18.18
CA SER A 412 9.12 -26.16 -17.71
C SER A 412 9.69 -26.19 -16.28
N GLY A 413 9.76 -27.36 -15.64
CA GLY A 413 10.22 -27.50 -14.24
C GLY A 413 9.31 -26.82 -13.21
N PHE A 414 8.07 -26.50 -13.57
CA PHE A 414 7.15 -25.75 -12.75
C PHE A 414 6.72 -26.54 -11.50
N ASP A 415 6.84 -25.92 -10.33
CA ASP A 415 6.53 -26.52 -9.03
C ASP A 415 7.24 -27.85 -8.74
N ALA A 416 8.41 -28.09 -9.32
CA ALA A 416 9.15 -29.35 -9.18
C ALA A 416 9.47 -29.71 -7.71
N HIS A 417 9.67 -28.73 -6.84
CA HIS A 417 10.02 -28.85 -5.42
C HIS A 417 8.92 -28.36 -4.47
N SER A 418 7.79 -27.87 -4.98
CA SER A 418 6.61 -27.51 -4.19
C SER A 418 6.08 -28.67 -3.31
N VAL A 419 5.35 -28.42 -2.23
CA VAL A 419 4.94 -29.48 -1.30
C VAL A 419 3.50 -29.29 -0.83
N THR A 420 2.91 -30.35 -0.27
CA THR A 420 1.56 -30.33 0.32
C THR A 420 1.59 -30.69 1.81
N SER A 421 2.75 -30.65 2.45
CA SER A 421 2.92 -30.93 3.88
C SER A 421 2.21 -29.88 4.74
N ASN A 422 1.94 -30.20 6.01
CA ASN A 422 1.44 -29.24 6.98
C ASN A 422 2.55 -28.20 7.30
N PRO A 423 2.25 -26.88 7.32
CA PRO A 423 3.23 -25.84 7.61
C PRO A 423 3.70 -25.78 9.06
N GLY A 424 2.97 -26.40 9.99
CA GLY A 424 3.29 -26.45 11.42
C GLY A 424 3.08 -25.11 12.13
N PHE A 425 2.05 -24.36 11.76
CA PHE A 425 1.69 -23.10 12.42
C PHE A 425 1.41 -23.27 13.91
N LEU A 426 1.82 -22.28 14.71
CA LEU A 426 1.64 -22.28 16.17
C LEU A 426 0.19 -22.02 16.58
N ASN A 427 -0.52 -21.14 15.86
CA ASN A 427 -1.89 -20.71 16.20
C ASN A 427 -2.04 -20.28 17.67
N ALA A 428 -1.20 -19.34 18.11
CA ALA A 428 -1.13 -18.93 19.52
C ALA A 428 -2.44 -18.33 20.04
N SER A 429 -3.22 -17.66 19.18
CA SER A 429 -4.54 -17.11 19.53
C SER A 429 -5.65 -18.17 19.60
N GLY A 430 -5.43 -19.36 19.05
CA GLY A 430 -6.43 -20.40 18.86
C GLY A 430 -7.40 -20.20 17.69
N ASN A 431 -7.37 -19.06 17.00
CA ASN A 431 -8.32 -18.71 15.94
C ASN A 431 -7.72 -18.03 14.71
N PHE A 432 -6.39 -18.02 14.54
CA PHE A 432 -5.69 -17.41 13.41
C PHE A 432 -6.10 -15.94 13.13
N SER A 433 -6.21 -15.14 14.18
CA SER A 433 -6.66 -13.73 14.09
C SER A 433 -5.53 -12.71 14.20
N ALA A 434 -4.34 -13.15 14.61
CA ALA A 434 -3.14 -12.33 14.79
C ALA A 434 -1.98 -12.82 13.91
N SER A 435 -1.10 -11.92 13.49
CA SER A 435 0.08 -12.25 12.67
C SER A 435 0.99 -13.29 13.33
N SER A 436 1.07 -13.31 14.67
CA SER A 436 1.83 -14.28 15.44
C SER A 436 1.34 -15.73 15.28
N ASP A 437 0.09 -15.95 14.86
CA ASP A 437 -0.49 -17.29 14.72
C ASP A 437 0.16 -18.09 13.59
N PHE A 438 0.71 -17.37 12.62
CA PHE A 438 1.34 -17.92 11.42
C PHE A 438 2.83 -18.19 11.59
N LYS A 439 3.37 -17.95 12.80
CA LYS A 439 4.69 -18.46 13.16
C LYS A 439 4.70 -19.97 13.06
N ARG A 440 5.81 -20.54 12.59
CA ARG A 440 5.99 -21.98 12.44
C ARG A 440 6.75 -22.53 13.65
N SER A 441 6.41 -23.73 14.08
CA SER A 441 7.15 -24.46 15.13
C SER A 441 8.60 -24.74 14.76
N THR A 442 8.89 -24.89 13.46
CA THR A 442 10.25 -25.00 12.90
C THR A 442 10.32 -24.30 11.54
N TYR A 443 11.47 -23.75 11.18
CA TYR A 443 11.76 -23.14 9.88
C TYR A 443 12.84 -23.95 9.14
N PRO A 444 12.46 -25.07 8.50
CA PRO A 444 13.40 -25.91 7.77
C PRO A 444 13.95 -25.18 6.54
N THR A 445 15.12 -25.61 6.07
CA THR A 445 15.71 -25.14 4.80
C THR A 445 15.00 -25.82 3.62
N ASP A 446 13.75 -25.41 3.38
CA ASP A 446 12.82 -25.98 2.39
C ASP A 446 12.53 -25.06 1.21
N GLY A 447 13.08 -23.85 1.20
CA GLY A 447 12.95 -22.88 0.12
C GLY A 447 14.09 -22.96 -0.92
N ARG A 448 13.96 -22.16 -1.98
CA ARG A 448 14.87 -22.09 -3.12
C ARG A 448 16.36 -21.95 -2.75
N GLY A 449 16.68 -21.14 -1.74
CA GLY A 449 18.05 -20.96 -1.23
C GLY A 449 19.01 -20.21 -2.17
N GLY A 450 20.30 -20.23 -1.83
CA GLY A 450 21.36 -19.50 -2.56
C GLY A 450 21.29 -17.99 -2.33
N SER A 451 21.17 -17.22 -3.41
CA SER A 451 20.91 -15.76 -3.34
C SER A 451 19.46 -15.43 -2.95
N TYR A 452 18.59 -16.43 -2.78
CA TYR A 452 17.19 -16.30 -2.40
C TYR A 452 16.95 -16.87 -1.00
N PRO A 453 15.83 -16.52 -0.35
CA PRO A 453 15.47 -17.11 0.94
C PRO A 453 15.44 -18.64 0.87
N SER A 454 15.93 -19.26 1.94
CA SER A 454 16.03 -20.73 2.05
C SER A 454 14.84 -21.37 2.77
N VAL A 455 13.81 -20.60 3.10
CA VAL A 455 12.62 -21.07 3.83
C VAL A 455 11.36 -20.62 3.11
N ILE A 456 10.37 -21.51 3.06
CA ILE A 456 9.02 -21.25 2.53
C ILE A 456 8.17 -20.44 3.53
N GLY A 457 7.38 -19.51 3.00
CA GLY A 457 6.41 -18.70 3.72
C GLY A 457 6.99 -17.42 4.30
N ALA A 458 6.12 -16.62 4.90
CA ALA A 458 6.53 -15.44 5.62
C ALA A 458 7.36 -15.83 6.84
N TYR A 459 8.56 -15.27 6.91
CA TYR A 459 9.34 -15.25 8.14
C TYR A 459 8.80 -14.13 9.03
N VAL A 460 8.26 -14.50 10.20
CA VAL A 460 7.47 -13.63 11.09
C VAL A 460 8.21 -13.32 12.38
#